data_AF-A0A485ASD0-F1
#
_entry.id   AF-A0A485ASD0-F1
#
_cell.length_a   1.000
_cell.length_b   1.000
_cell.length_c   1.000
_cell.angle_alpha   90.00
_cell.angle_beta   90.00
_cell.angle_gamma   90.00
#
_symmetry.space_group_name_H-M   'P 1'
#
loop_
_entity.id
_entity.type
_entity.pdbx_description
1 polymer ?
#
loop_
_entity_poly.entity_id
_entity_poly.type
_entity_poly.pdbx_seq_one_letter_code
_entity_poly.pdbx_strand_id
1 'polypeptide(L)' 'MYKNILVPVDVFEIGLADKALSHAQFLAQSASGKIHLVHVNPLFSPALTRGFISDARKMEDYLVKNSEEKTG' A
#
# COMPACT_ATOMS: atom_id res chain seq x y z
N MET A 1 9.40 18.53 10.76
CA MET A 1 10.20 17.29 10.73
C MET A 1 9.46 16.20 11.51
N TYR A 2 9.41 14.97 11.02
CA TYR A 2 8.53 13.92 11.56
C TYR A 2 9.11 13.26 12.82
N LYS A 3 8.35 13.27 13.92
CA LYS A 3 8.75 12.65 15.20
C LYS A 3 8.29 11.22 15.37
N ASN A 4 7.19 10.85 14.70
CA ASN A 4 6.65 9.50 14.66
C ASN A 4 6.33 9.17 13.21
N ILE A 5 6.89 8.08 12.70
CA ILE A 5 6.74 7.63 11.32
C ILE A 5 6.11 6.24 11.39
N LEU A 6 4.92 6.07 10.82
CA LEU A 6 4.29 4.77 10.66
C LEU A 6 4.63 4.21 9.29
N VAL A 7 5.21 3.01 9.24
CA VAL A 7 5.58 2.33 8.01
C VAL A 7 4.76 1.04 7.90
N PRO A 8 3.78 0.98 6.98
CA PRO A 8 3.16 -0.29 6.64
C PRO A 8 4.18 -1.15 5.91
N VAL A 9 4.38 -2.37 6.40
CA VAL A 9 5.29 -3.36 5.81
C VAL A 9 4.52 -4.64 5.46
N ASP A 10 4.78 -5.15 4.27
CA ASP A 10 4.37 -6.50 3.91
C ASP A 10 5.52 -7.45 4.25
N VAL A 11 5.24 -8.43 5.12
CA VAL A 11 6.25 -9.41 5.55
C VAL A 11 6.55 -10.45 4.47
N PHE A 12 5.71 -10.53 3.43
CA PHE A 12 5.90 -11.44 2.31
C PHE A 12 6.69 -10.82 1.15
N GLU A 13 6.82 -9.48 1.12
CA GLU A 13 7.50 -8.73 0.05
C GLU A 13 8.70 -7.94 0.59
N ILE A 14 9.80 -8.66 0.84
CA ILE A 14 11.03 -8.11 1.48
C ILE A 14 11.60 -6.94 0.66
N GLY A 15 11.61 -7.03 -0.67
CA GLY A 15 12.19 -6.00 -1.53
C GLY A 15 11.48 -4.65 -1.47
N LEU A 16 10.17 -4.65 -1.22
CA LEU A 16 9.41 -3.42 -0.99
C LEU A 16 9.57 -2.92 0.44
N ALA A 17 9.59 -3.84 1.42
CA ALA A 17 9.82 -3.53 2.82
C ALA A 17 11.17 -2.82 3.03
N ASP A 18 12.26 -3.32 2.45
CA ASP A 18 13.59 -2.73 2.57
C ASP A 18 13.65 -1.30 2.05
N LYS A 19 13.02 -1.03 0.89
CA LYS A 19 12.95 0.31 0.30
C LYS A 19 12.18 1.27 1.20
N ALA A 20 11.03 0.84 1.73
CA ALA A 20 10.22 1.64 2.63
C ALA A 20 10.97 1.96 3.95
N LEU A 21 11.65 0.96 4.52
CA LEU A 21 12.45 1.12 5.73
C LEU A 21 13.64 2.06 5.53
N SER A 22 14.36 1.94 4.41
CA SER A 22 15.48 2.83 4.09
C SER A 22 15.03 4.29 4.03
N HIS A 23 13.89 4.55 3.37
CA HIS A 23 13.34 5.91 3.30
C HIS A 23 12.85 6.41 4.66
N ALA A 24 12.20 5.57 5.47
CA ALA A 24 11.78 5.93 6.81
C ALA A 24 12.96 6.26 7.73
N GLN A 25 14.07 5.52 7.62
CA GLN A 25 15.31 5.81 8.34
C GLN A 25 15.90 7.17 7.95
N PHE A 26 15.96 7.47 6.65
CA PHE A 26 16.37 8.78 6.16
C PHE A 26 15.53 9.92 6.78
N LEU A 27 14.20 9.76 6.79
CA LEU A 27 13.30 10.74 7.40
C LEU A 27 13.50 10.85 8.92
N ALA A 28 13.73 9.74 9.62
CA ALA A 28 13.88 9.71 11.08
C ALA A 28 15.17 10.39 11.57
N GLN A 29 16.26 10.28 10.81
CA GLN A 29 17.57 10.88 11.16
C GLN A 29 17.47 12.38 11.39
N SER A 30 16.65 13.04 10.58
CA SER A 30 16.49 14.48 10.63
C SER A 30 16.00 14.96 12.00
N ALA A 31 15.11 14.21 12.69
CA ALA A 31 14.45 14.62 13.94
C ALA A 31 14.69 13.73 15.17
N SER A 32 15.61 12.76 15.10
CA SER A 32 15.61 11.63 16.04
C SER A 32 14.20 11.01 16.17
N GLY A 33 13.50 10.90 15.04
CA GLY A 33 12.13 10.40 14.97
C GLY A 33 12.05 8.91 15.25
N LYS A 34 10.93 8.46 15.82
CA LYS A 34 10.65 7.04 16.05
C LYS A 34 9.94 6.44 14.84
N ILE A 35 10.40 5.28 14.41
CA ILE A 35 9.75 4.49 13.35
C ILE A 35 8.91 3.40 14.02
N HIS A 36 7.66 3.30 13.61
CA HIS A 36 6.70 2.29 14.04
C HIS A 36 6.35 1.44 12.82
N LEU A 37 6.47 0.12 12.94
CA LEU A 37 6.16 -0.80 11.85
C LEU A 37 4.79 -1.41 12.08
N VAL A 38 3.99 -1.51 11.02
CA VAL A 38 2.70 -2.21 11.06
C VAL A 38 2.60 -3.18 9.90
N HIS A 39 2.27 -4.42 10.21
CA HIS A 39 1.82 -5.40 9.23
C HIS A 39 0.36 -5.74 9.53
N VAL A 40 -0.48 -5.72 8.52
CA VAL A 40 -1.88 -6.14 8.64
C VAL A 40 -2.01 -7.50 7.98
N ASN A 41 -2.28 -8.52 8.81
CA ASN A 41 -2.68 -9.82 8.30
C ASN A 41 -4.21 -9.85 8.23
N PRO A 42 -4.82 -9.74 7.04
CA PRO A 42 -6.26 -9.72 6.92
C PRO A 42 -6.83 -11.10 7.29
N LEU A 43 -7.61 -11.16 8.36
CA LEU A 43 -8.49 -12.30 8.58
C LEU A 43 -9.48 -12.36 7.41
N PHE A 44 -9.64 -13.56 6.82
CA PHE A 44 -10.62 -13.76 5.76
C PHE A 44 -12.01 -13.34 6.26
N SER A 45 -12.57 -12.31 5.64
CA SER A 45 -13.91 -11.83 5.93
C SER A 45 -14.70 -11.77 4.63
N PRO A 46 -15.82 -12.50 4.51
CA PRO A 46 -16.69 -12.43 3.34
C PRO A 46 -17.15 -11.01 3.00
N ALA A 47 -17.21 -10.10 3.99
CA ALA A 47 -17.53 -8.69 3.77
C ALA A 47 -16.37 -7.94 3.08
N LEU A 48 -15.12 -8.20 3.47
CA LEU A 48 -13.94 -7.64 2.81
C LEU A 48 -13.80 -8.17 1.38
N THR A 49 -14.03 -9.47 1.18
CA THR A 49 -13.96 -10.10 -0.15
C THR A 49 -14.97 -9.50 -1.13
N ARG A 50 -16.20 -9.21 -0.70
CA ARG A 50 -17.22 -8.59 -1.58
C ARG A 50 -16.85 -7.17 -2.01
N GLY A 51 -16.34 -6.36 -1.08
CA GLY A 51 -15.87 -5.00 -1.39
C GLY A 51 -14.73 -5.02 -2.41
N PHE A 52 -13.72 -5.86 -2.15
CA PHE A 52 -12.58 -6.06 -3.07
C PHE A 52 -13.02 -6.52 -4.46
N ILE A 53 -13.93 -7.51 -4.57
CA ILE A 53 -14.43 -7.97 -5.87
C ILE A 53 -15.19 -6.86 -6.60
N SER A 54 -16.01 -6.07 -5.89
CA SER A 54 -16.72 -4.95 -6.49
C SER A 54 -15.78 -3.89 -7.03
N ASP A 55 -14.71 -3.57 -6.31
CA ASP A 55 -13.78 -2.52 -6.71
C ASP A 55 -12.82 -3.01 -7.82
N ALA A 56 -12.42 -4.29 -7.79
CA ALA A 56 -11.68 -4.91 -8.88
C ALA A 56 -12.46 -4.86 -10.21
N ARG A 57 -13.76 -5.18 -10.19
CA ARG A 57 -14.64 -5.09 -11.38
C ARG A 57 -14.75 -3.67 -11.92
N LYS A 58 -14.97 -2.67 -11.05
CA LYS A 58 -15.00 -1.26 -11.48
C LYS A 58 -13.69 -0.82 -12.11
N MET A 59 -12.56 -1.30 -11.60
CA MET A 59 -11.25 -0.99 -12.15
C MET A 59 -11.03 -1.66 -13.51
N GLU A 60 -11.47 -2.91 -13.67
CA GLU A 60 -11.47 -3.60 -14.96
C GLU A 60 -12.33 -2.86 -16.00
N ASP A 61 -13.56 -2.50 -15.66
CA ASP A 61 -14.46 -1.71 -16.52
C ASP A 61 -13.84 -0.37 -16.93
N TYR A 62 -13.18 0.32 -15.98
CA TYR A 62 -12.50 1.58 -16.24
C TYR A 62 -11.33 1.42 -17.23
N LEU A 63 -10.55 0.34 -17.11
CA LEU A 63 -9.41 0.07 -17.98
C LEU A 63 -9.86 -0.27 -19.41
N VAL A 64 -10.90 -1.08 -19.56
CA VAL A 64 -11.49 -1.42 -20.86
C VAL A 64 -11.98 -0.15 -21.56
N LYS A 65 -12.80 0.65 -20.87
CA LYS A 65 -13.35 1.88 -21.45
C LYS A 65 -12.26 2.88 -21.86
N ASN A 66 -11.23 3.06 -21.03
CA ASN A 66 -10.10 3.93 -21.38
C ASN A 66 -9.27 3.40 -22.56
N SER A 67 -9.18 2.08 -22.73
CA SER A 67 -8.45 1.48 -23.85
C SER A 67 -9.19 1.69 -25.17
N GLU A 68 -10.52 1.62 -25.16
CA GLU A 68 -11.37 1.89 -26.32
C GLU A 68 -11.32 3.37 -26.72
N GLU A 69 -11.37 4.28 -25.75
CA GLU A 69 -11.27 5.74 -25.99
C GLU A 69 -9.90 6.19 -26.51
N LYS A 70 -8.81 5.46 -26.21
CA LYS A 70 -7.45 5.79 -26.68
C LYS A 70 -7.09 5.22 -28.05
N THR A 71 -7.90 4.32 -28.60
CA THR A 71 -7.63 3.62 -29.87
C THR A 71 -8.52 4.14 -31.02
N GLY A 72 -9.43 5.07 -30.73
CA GLY A 72 -10.30 5.75 -31.70
C GLY A 72 -9.77 7.09 -32.20
#